data_AF-A0AA88NCA8-F1
#
_entry.id   AF-A0AA88NCA8-F1
#
_cell.length_a   1.000
_cell.length_b   1.000
_cell.length_c   1.000
_cell.angle_alpha   90.00
_cell.angle_beta   90.00
_cell.angle_gamma   90.00
#
_symmetry.space_group_name_H-M   'P 1'
#
loop_
_entity.id
_entity.type
_entity.pdbx_description
1 polymer ?
#
loop_
_entity_poly.entity_id
_entity_poly.type
_entity_poly.pdbx_seq_one_letter_code
_entity_poly.pdbx_strand_id
1 'polypeptide(L)' 'MMQAVRTYQWQCIECKSCSLCGTSENDDQLLFCDDCDRGYHMYCLKPPMTQPPEGSWSCHLCLDLLKDKASAYGET' A
#
# COMPACT_ATOMS: atom_id res chain seq x y z
N MET A 1 -12.09 -4.12 10.47
CA MET A 1 -10.76 -3.92 9.85
C MET A 1 -10.16 -5.30 9.55
N MET A 2 -9.46 -5.47 8.41
CA MET A 2 -8.95 -6.74 7.83
C MET A 2 -9.96 -7.67 7.11
N GLN A 3 -10.89 -7.16 6.30
CA GLN A 3 -11.64 -8.03 5.36
C GLN A 3 -10.97 -8.15 3.99
N ALA A 4 -10.24 -7.11 3.55
CA ALA A 4 -9.63 -7.08 2.23
C ALA A 4 -8.55 -8.16 2.03
N VAL A 5 -7.79 -8.54 3.07
CA VAL A 5 -6.78 -9.61 2.98
C VAL A 5 -7.35 -10.98 2.64
N ARG A 6 -8.67 -11.17 2.81
CA ARG A 6 -9.36 -12.42 2.43
C ARG A 6 -9.82 -12.44 0.97
N THR A 7 -9.76 -11.31 0.26
CA THR A 7 -10.24 -11.19 -1.11
C THR A 7 -9.15 -11.42 -2.16
N TYR A 8 -7.90 -11.60 -1.72
CA TYR A 8 -6.76 -11.87 -2.59
C TYR A 8 -5.72 -12.75 -1.87
N GLN A 9 -4.70 -13.20 -2.59
CA GLN A 9 -3.60 -13.99 -2.02
C GLN A 9 -2.70 -13.09 -1.16
N TRP A 10 -3.11 -12.87 0.08
CA TRP A 10 -2.33 -12.13 1.06
C TRP A 10 -0.96 -12.79 1.28
N GLN A 11 0.08 -11.96 1.31
CA GLN A 11 1.45 -12.35 1.62
C GLN A 11 1.79 -11.90 3.04
N CYS A 12 2.55 -12.68 3.80
CA CYS A 12 3.10 -12.21 5.08
C CYS A 12 4.11 -11.06 4.86
N ILE A 13 4.54 -10.42 5.94
CA ILE A 13 5.47 -9.28 5.91
C ILE A 13 6.77 -9.63 5.18
N GLU A 14 7.35 -10.81 5.45
CA GLU A 14 8.60 -11.26 4.83
C GLU A 14 8.45 -11.68 3.36
N CYS A 15 7.25 -12.08 2.95
CA CYS A 15 6.95 -12.47 1.57
C CYS A 15 6.31 -11.33 0.76
N LYS A 16 6.19 -10.13 1.34
CA LYS A 16 5.47 -9.03 0.69
C LYS A 16 6.24 -8.59 -0.55
N SER A 17 5.52 -8.50 -1.65
CA SER A 17 6.03 -8.02 -2.92
C SER A 17 5.24 -6.80 -3.39
N CYS A 18 5.88 -5.95 -4.19
CA CYS A 18 5.20 -4.83 -4.79
C CYS A 18 4.16 -5.31 -5.80
N SER A 19 2.92 -4.84 -5.66
CA SER A 19 1.82 -5.21 -6.56
C SER A 19 1.95 -4.61 -7.97
N LEU A 20 2.95 -3.75 -8.22
CA LEU A 20 3.19 -3.10 -9.52
C LEU A 20 4.35 -3.72 -10.30
N CYS A 21 5.48 -4.00 -9.64
CA CYS A 21 6.65 -4.61 -10.29
C CYS A 21 6.81 -6.10 -9.99
N GLY A 22 6.13 -6.62 -8.97
CA GLY A 22 6.18 -8.04 -8.57
C GLY A 22 7.42 -8.43 -7.77
N THR A 23 8.33 -7.50 -7.47
CA THR A 23 9.56 -7.79 -6.71
C THR A 23 9.40 -7.47 -5.23
N SER A 24 10.18 -8.14 -4.39
CA SER A 24 10.35 -7.86 -2.96
C SER A 24 11.68 -7.17 -2.65
N GLU A 25 12.40 -6.71 -3.68
CA GLU A 25 13.67 -5.98 -3.53
C GLU A 25 13.42 -4.56 -3.02
N ASN A 26 14.39 -3.92 -2.35
CA ASN A 26 14.23 -2.57 -1.79
C ASN A 26 13.03 -2.47 -0.82
N ASP A 27 12.95 -3.39 0.14
CA ASP A 27 11.88 -3.44 1.13
C ASP A 27 11.80 -2.19 2.00
N ASP A 28 12.91 -1.47 2.21
CA ASP A 28 12.93 -0.15 2.87
C ASP A 28 12.05 0.92 2.18
N GLN A 29 11.79 0.73 0.88
CA GLN A 29 10.95 1.63 0.07
C GLN A 29 9.59 0.99 -0.26
N LEU A 30 9.22 -0.13 0.38
CA LEU A 30 7.98 -0.84 0.15
C LEU A 30 6.92 -0.41 1.16
N LEU A 31 5.93 0.36 0.71
CA LEU A 31 4.80 0.79 1.53
C LEU A 31 3.74 -0.30 1.65
N PHE A 32 3.15 -0.42 2.83
CA PHE A 32 2.00 -1.28 3.08
C PHE A 32 0.74 -0.44 3.17
N CYS A 33 -0.27 -0.81 2.40
CA CYS A 33 -1.57 -0.14 2.46
C CYS A 33 -2.30 -0.51 3.77
N ASP A 34 -2.74 0.48 4.53
CA ASP A 34 -3.40 0.27 5.83
C ASP A 34 -4.77 -0.42 5.69
N ASP A 35 -5.47 -0.19 4.58
CA ASP A 35 -6.79 -0.77 4.31
C ASP A 35 -6.77 -2.21 3.78
N CYS A 36 -5.74 -2.56 2.99
CA CYS A 36 -5.71 -3.87 2.32
C CYS A 36 -4.44 -4.67 2.49
N ASP A 37 -3.39 -4.13 3.11
CA ASP A 37 -2.11 -4.78 3.38
C ASP A 37 -1.31 -5.18 2.12
N ARG A 38 -1.63 -4.59 0.96
CA ARG A 38 -0.82 -4.77 -0.27
C ARG A 38 0.44 -3.91 -0.21
N GLY A 39 1.54 -4.47 -0.72
CA GLY A 39 2.83 -3.80 -0.84
C GLY A 39 2.96 -2.99 -2.13
N TYR A 40 3.53 -1.79 -2.05
CA TYR A 40 3.84 -0.94 -3.20
C TYR A 40 5.14 -0.18 -2.98
N HIS A 41 6.09 -0.29 -3.91
CA HIS A 41 7.28 0.55 -3.83
C HIS A 41 6.93 2.01 -4.06
N MET A 42 7.52 2.89 -3.25
CA MET A 42 7.33 4.34 -3.34
C MET A 42 7.66 4.87 -4.75
N TYR A 43 8.70 4.34 -5.39
CA TYR A 43 9.10 4.70 -6.75
C TYR A 43 8.25 4.05 -7.85
N CYS A 44 7.52 2.97 -7.56
CA CYS A 44 6.60 2.36 -8.51
C CYS A 44 5.25 3.09 -8.57
N LEU A 45 4.90 3.86 -7.54
CA LEU A 45 3.68 4.66 -7.51
C LEU A 45 3.69 5.75 -8.59
N LYS A 46 2.49 6.19 -8.97
CA LYS A 46 2.27 7.31 -9.91
C LYS A 46 1.28 8.31 -9.28
N PRO A 47 1.73 9.48 -8.82
CA PRO A 47 3.12 9.96 -8.81
C PRO A 47 4.03 9.16 -7.85
N PRO A 48 5.35 9.07 -8.12
CA PRO A 48 6.28 8.40 -7.23
C PRO A 48 6.44 9.19 -5.94
N MET A 49 6.55 8.49 -4.81
CA MET A 49 6.86 9.09 -3.51
C MET A 49 8.36 9.03 -3.26
N THR A 50 8.89 10.07 -2.64
CA THR A 50 10.29 10.15 -2.23
C THR A 50 10.47 9.90 -0.73
N GLN A 51 9.41 10.07 0.07
CA GLN A 51 9.42 9.88 1.51
C GLN A 51 8.18 9.09 1.95
N PRO A 52 8.31 8.22 2.97
CA PRO A 52 7.17 7.48 3.48
C PRO A 52 6.13 8.46 4.04
N PRO A 53 4.84 8.16 3.88
CA PRO A 53 3.77 9.03 4.34
C PRO A 53 3.78 9.16 5.88
N GLU A 54 3.60 10.38 6.38
CA GLU A 54 3.36 10.61 7.81
C GLU A 54 1.93 10.16 8.15
N GLY A 55 1.80 8.93 8.64
CA GLY A 55 0.53 8.36 9.08
C GLY A 55 0.01 7.23 8.18
N SER A 56 -1.31 7.06 8.16
CA SER A 56 -1.94 5.99 7.39
C SER A 56 -1.91 6.29 5.89
N TRP A 57 -1.65 5.25 5.10
CA TRP A 57 -1.61 5.35 3.65
C TRP A 57 -2.44 4.26 2.99
N SER A 58 -3.23 4.67 2.00
CA SER A 58 -4.03 3.76 1.20
C SER A 58 -3.62 3.76 -0.25
N CYS A 59 -3.48 2.56 -0.80
CA CYS A 59 -3.14 2.38 -2.20
C CYS A 59 -4.27 2.84 -3.12
N HIS A 60 -3.94 3.07 -4.40
CA HIS A 60 -4.90 3.52 -5.40
C HIS A 60 -6.14 2.61 -5.53
N LEU A 61 -6.00 1.30 -5.29
CA LEU A 61 -7.15 0.37 -5.31
C LEU A 61 -8.13 0.64 -4.17
N CYS A 62 -7.61 0.90 -2.97
CA CYS A 62 -8.44 1.24 -1.83
C CYS A 62 -9.04 2.63 -1.96
N LEU A 63 -8.28 3.60 -2.48
CA LEU A 63 -8.80 4.95 -2.77
C LEU A 63 -9.96 4.89 -3.78
N ASP A 64 -9.86 4.07 -4.83
CA ASP A 64 -10.94 3.91 -5.81
C ASP A 64 -12.18 3.20 -5.23
N LEU A 65 -11.95 2.14 -4.44
CA LEU A 65 -13.02 1.31 -3.87
C LEU A 65 -13.73 1.96 -2.68
N LEU A 66 -12.97 2.57 -1.77
CA LEU A 66 -13.45 3.08 -0.48
C LEU A 66 -13.71 4.59 -0.53
N LYS A 67 -13.15 5.33 -1.50
CA LYS A 67 -13.27 6.78 -1.66
C LYS A 67 -13.04 7.51 -0.33
N ASP A 68 -14.10 8.08 0.25
CA ASP A 68 -14.09 8.84 1.52
C ASP A 68 -13.73 7.99 2.75
N LYS A 69 -13.82 6.65 2.64
CA LYS A 69 -13.49 5.72 3.73
C LYS A 69 -12.06 5.21 3.71
N ALA A 70 -11.29 5.51 2.66
CA ALA A 70 -9.89 5.11 2.61
C ALA A 70 -9.08 5.97 3.58
N SER A 71 -8.05 5.39 4.19
CA SER A 71 -7.07 6.18 4.94
C SER A 71 -6.37 7.15 3.98
N ALA A 72 -6.84 8.40 3.96
CA ALA A 72 -6.27 9.44 3.13
C ALA A 72 -4.89 9.82 3.68
N TYR A 73 -3.94 9.99 2.77
CA TYR A 73 -2.65 10.57 3.10
C TYR A 73 -2.85 12.06 3.41
N GLY A 74 -2.82 12.42 4.70
CA GLY A 74 -2.62 13.78 5.20
C GLY A 74 -3.73 14.35 6.11
N GLU A 75 -3.34 14.73 7.33
CA GLU A 75 -3.66 16.05 7.91
C GLU A 75 -2.66 16.44 9.01
N THR A 76 -1.70 17.30 8.66
CA THR A 76 -1.33 18.48 9.46
C THR A 76 -1.19 19.68 8.53
#